data_AF-H6R0J9-F1
#
_entry.id   AF-H6R0J9-F1
#
_cell.length_a   1.000
_cell.length_b   1.000
_cell.length_c   1.000
_cell.angle_alpha   90.00
_cell.angle_beta   90.00
_cell.angle_gamma   90.00
#
_symmetry.space_group_name_H-M   'P 1'
#
loop_
_entity.id
_entity.type
_entity.pdbx_description
1 polymer ?
#
loop_
_entity_poly.entity_id
_entity_poly.type
_entity_poly.pdbx_seq_one_letter_code
_entity_poly.pdbx_strand_id
1 'polypeptide(L)'
;MTDTLGQAKPHTQGTGGQSTATRLLLACGVIAPLLNIFAVLILGALRPDYNALVVPDSNLELGPGGWMQITNYIVTGTLLIAFAVGTRQVIRTGRGTTWAPILLGIYGFTFFAIGPILPDPSLGYPPGEPEVLTVHGAIHTLLGLVQFTSLPAACFVLARRKELAGRGWYRYSVATGLLVPISYVVFALIAKLAEGGPAGLIERLGIFAGGMWVVLLALRLIRKPAPRIHIA
;
A
#
# COMPACT_ATOMS: atom_id res chain seq x y z
N MET A 1 15.18 -53.54 -40.17
CA MET A 1 14.99 -52.88 -38.86
C MET A 1 14.82 -51.40 -39.13
N THR A 2 13.59 -50.91 -38.99
CA THR A 2 13.18 -49.53 -39.23
C THR A 2 13.53 -48.68 -38.01
N ASP A 3 14.42 -47.71 -38.18
CA ASP A 3 14.73 -46.75 -37.13
C ASP A 3 14.33 -45.32 -37.54
N THR A 4 13.33 -44.83 -36.81
CA THR A 4 13.23 -43.49 -36.21
C THR A 4 13.58 -42.25 -37.03
N LEU A 5 12.53 -41.52 -37.47
CA LEU A 5 12.56 -40.05 -37.48
C LEU A 5 11.19 -39.49 -37.07
N GLY A 6 10.91 -39.54 -35.78
CA GLY A 6 9.91 -38.70 -35.16
C GLY A 6 10.36 -37.24 -35.23
N GLN A 7 9.75 -36.47 -36.13
CA GLN A 7 9.89 -35.02 -36.20
C GLN A 7 9.48 -34.41 -34.85
N ALA A 8 10.45 -33.94 -34.09
CA ALA A 8 10.21 -33.16 -32.89
C ALA A 8 9.52 -31.85 -33.29
N LYS A 9 8.31 -31.62 -32.77
CA LYS A 9 7.62 -30.34 -32.91
C LYS A 9 8.51 -29.22 -32.35
N PRO A 10 8.65 -28.07 -33.02
CA PRO A 10 9.33 -26.93 -32.45
C PRO A 10 8.56 -26.49 -31.21
N HIS A 11 9.18 -26.63 -30.03
CA HIS A 11 8.73 -25.91 -28.86
C HIS A 11 8.91 -24.43 -29.16
N THR A 12 7.81 -23.74 -29.44
CA THR A 12 7.75 -22.27 -29.42
C THR A 12 8.23 -21.82 -28.04
N GLN A 13 9.49 -21.42 -27.97
CA GLN A 13 10.05 -20.70 -26.83
C GLN A 13 9.24 -19.41 -26.69
N GLY A 14 8.27 -19.43 -25.77
CA GLY A 14 7.54 -18.23 -25.39
C GLY A 14 8.56 -17.20 -24.93
N THR A 15 8.65 -16.09 -25.65
CA THR A 15 9.46 -14.92 -25.30
C THR A 15 9.34 -14.64 -23.81
N GLY A 16 10.47 -14.57 -23.10
CA GLY A 16 10.55 -14.35 -21.65
C GLY A 16 9.94 -13.01 -21.21
N GLY A 17 8.62 -12.94 -21.19
CA GLY A 17 7.81 -11.84 -20.74
C GLY A 17 6.99 -12.26 -19.53
N GLN A 18 6.63 -11.30 -18.67
CA GLN A 18 5.70 -11.56 -17.58
C GLN A 18 4.34 -11.98 -18.15
N SER A 19 3.70 -12.98 -17.52
CA SER A 19 2.35 -13.39 -17.91
C SER A 19 1.35 -12.24 -17.77
N THR A 20 0.27 -12.25 -18.55
CA THR A 20 -0.81 -11.26 -18.42
C THR A 20 -1.38 -11.24 -17.00
N ALA A 21 -1.54 -12.40 -16.37
CA ALA A 21 -2.01 -12.51 -14.98
C ALA A 21 -1.06 -11.80 -14.01
N THR A 22 0.26 -11.99 -14.15
CA THR A 22 1.25 -11.29 -13.32
C THR A 22 1.19 -9.77 -13.52
N ARG A 23 1.01 -9.31 -14.76
CA ARG A 23 0.86 -7.88 -15.06
C ARG A 23 -0.39 -7.28 -14.42
N LEU A 24 -1.52 -8.00 -14.43
CA LEU A 24 -2.75 -7.58 -13.77
C LEU A 24 -2.55 -7.48 -12.25
N LEU A 25 -1.94 -8.49 -11.62
CA LEU A 25 -1.59 -8.45 -10.20
C LEU A 25 -0.70 -7.25 -9.86
N LEU A 26 0.31 -6.96 -10.69
CA LEU A 26 1.16 -5.79 -10.49
C LEU A 26 0.41 -4.47 -10.69
N ALA A 27 -0.53 -4.40 -11.64
CA ALA A 27 -1.35 -3.22 -11.89
C ALA A 27 -2.24 -2.86 -10.69
N CYS A 28 -2.63 -3.84 -9.86
CA CYS A 28 -3.31 -3.58 -8.59
C CYS A 28 -2.52 -2.63 -7.67
N GLY A 29 -1.17 -2.65 -7.72
CA GLY A 29 -0.33 -1.73 -6.96
C GLY A 29 -0.34 -0.28 -7.48
N VAL A 30 -0.80 -0.06 -8.71
CA VAL A 30 -1.07 1.27 -9.25
C VAL A 30 -2.48 1.72 -8.87
N ILE A 31 -3.46 0.83 -9.05
CA ILE A 31 -4.88 1.14 -8.87
C ILE A 31 -5.21 1.38 -7.40
N ALA A 32 -4.75 0.53 -6.49
CA ALA A 32 -5.15 0.58 -5.07
C ALA A 32 -4.80 1.91 -4.39
N PRO A 33 -3.55 2.42 -4.47
CA PRO A 33 -3.23 3.67 -3.80
C PRO A 33 -3.95 4.87 -4.41
N LEU A 34 -4.11 4.90 -5.73
CA LEU A 34 -4.83 5.97 -6.42
C LEU A 34 -6.31 5.97 -6.05
N LEU A 35 -6.94 4.80 -6.04
CA LEU A 35 -8.32 4.62 -5.59
C LEU A 35 -8.51 5.20 -4.18
N ASN A 36 -7.65 4.78 -3.24
CA ASN A 36 -7.74 5.26 -1.86
C ASN A 36 -7.58 6.79 -1.76
N ILE A 37 -6.58 7.36 -2.44
CA ILE A 37 -6.34 8.80 -2.43
C ILE A 37 -7.55 9.57 -2.95
N PHE A 38 -8.10 9.17 -4.11
CA PHE A 38 -9.28 9.85 -4.65
C PHE A 38 -10.52 9.64 -3.77
N ALA A 39 -10.71 8.44 -3.23
CA ALA A 39 -11.82 8.14 -2.35
C ALA A 39 -11.80 9.02 -1.10
N VAL A 40 -10.68 9.12 -0.37
CA VAL A 40 -10.60 9.95 0.85
C VAL A 40 -10.76 11.44 0.55
N LEU A 41 -10.23 11.92 -0.58
CA LEU A 41 -10.39 13.31 -0.99
C LEU A 41 -11.86 13.63 -1.33
N ILE A 42 -12.52 12.75 -2.07
CA ILE A 42 -13.93 12.93 -2.45
C ILE A 42 -14.82 12.80 -1.22
N LEU A 43 -14.67 11.74 -0.42
CA LEU A 43 -15.49 11.52 0.77
C LEU A 43 -15.29 12.62 1.80
N GLY A 44 -14.05 13.06 2.02
CA GLY A 44 -13.75 14.21 2.87
C GLY A 44 -14.39 15.50 2.38
N ALA A 45 -14.34 15.78 1.08
CA ALA A 45 -14.96 16.98 0.49
C ALA A 45 -16.50 16.97 0.54
N LEU A 46 -17.12 15.79 0.54
CA LEU A 46 -18.58 15.61 0.58
C LEU A 46 -19.15 15.61 2.01
N ARG A 47 -18.29 15.59 3.05
CA ARG A 47 -18.71 15.54 4.46
C ARG A 47 -18.64 16.94 5.09
N PRO A 48 -19.78 17.61 5.33
CA PRO A 48 -19.79 19.01 5.80
C PRO A 48 -19.13 19.19 7.16
N ASP A 49 -19.26 18.22 8.05
CA ASP A 49 -18.72 18.27 9.42
C ASP A 49 -17.28 17.73 9.53
N TYR A 50 -16.67 17.35 8.40
CA TYR A 50 -15.35 16.76 8.37
C TYR A 50 -14.28 17.77 7.93
N ASN A 51 -13.41 18.14 8.87
CA ASN A 51 -12.25 18.98 8.56
C ASN A 51 -11.02 18.12 8.23
N ALA A 52 -10.71 17.97 6.94
CA ALA A 52 -9.56 17.20 6.46
C ALA A 52 -8.18 17.74 6.89
N LEU A 53 -8.09 18.94 7.47
CA LEU A 53 -6.83 19.40 8.06
C LEU A 53 -6.63 18.78 9.45
N VAL A 54 -7.72 18.66 10.22
CA VAL A 54 -7.68 18.29 11.63
C VAL A 54 -7.91 16.79 11.80
N VAL A 55 -8.96 16.25 11.18
CA VAL A 55 -9.46 14.90 11.42
C VAL A 55 -8.77 13.89 10.48
N PRO A 56 -8.28 12.73 10.97
CA PRO A 56 -7.63 11.71 10.15
C PRO A 56 -8.60 11.00 9.20
N ASP A 57 -8.06 10.41 8.14
CA ASP A 57 -8.81 9.75 7.06
C ASP A 57 -9.67 8.58 7.56
N SER A 58 -9.20 7.84 8.57
CA SER A 58 -9.93 6.69 9.12
C SER A 58 -11.27 7.08 9.74
N ASN A 59 -11.38 8.28 10.32
CA ASN A 59 -12.65 8.75 10.88
C ASN A 59 -13.74 8.89 9.81
N LEU A 60 -13.43 8.91 8.51
CA LEU A 60 -14.45 8.88 7.44
C LEU A 60 -15.28 7.58 7.43
N GLU A 61 -14.84 6.54 8.14
CA GLU A 61 -15.61 5.30 8.39
C GLU A 61 -16.77 5.52 9.37
N LEU A 62 -16.73 6.61 10.14
CA LEU A 62 -17.73 6.97 11.13
C LEU A 62 -18.81 7.87 10.53
N GLY A 63 -20.02 7.76 11.09
CA GLY A 63 -21.17 8.58 10.72
C GLY A 63 -21.86 8.17 9.42
N PRO A 64 -22.82 8.98 8.94
CA PRO A 64 -23.64 8.67 7.78
C PRO A 64 -22.78 8.43 6.54
N GLY A 65 -22.93 7.28 5.88
CA GLY A 65 -22.17 6.94 4.67
C GLY A 65 -20.73 6.45 4.90
N GLY A 66 -20.33 6.21 6.15
CA GLY A 66 -18.99 5.67 6.47
C GLY A 66 -18.68 4.32 5.82
N TRP A 67 -19.72 3.54 5.48
CA TRP A 67 -19.61 2.31 4.70
C TRP A 67 -18.86 2.47 3.37
N MET A 68 -18.87 3.67 2.76
CA MET A 68 -18.12 3.96 1.54
C MET A 68 -16.62 3.91 1.79
N GLN A 69 -16.16 4.46 2.92
CA GLN A 69 -14.75 4.42 3.30
C GLN A 69 -14.33 3.01 3.70
N ILE A 70 -15.18 2.29 4.44
CA ILE A 70 -14.99 0.87 4.77
C ILE A 70 -14.79 0.04 3.49
N THR A 71 -15.67 0.25 2.49
CA THR A 71 -15.59 -0.43 1.20
C THR A 71 -14.30 -0.08 0.46
N ASN A 72 -13.92 1.21 0.45
CA ASN A 72 -12.67 1.67 -0.15
C ASN A 72 -11.45 0.98 0.48
N TYR A 73 -11.39 0.85 1.80
CA TYR A 73 -10.29 0.17 2.49
C TYR A 73 -10.25 -1.34 2.20
N ILE A 74 -11.39 -2.03 2.20
CA ILE A 74 -11.48 -3.45 1.84
C ILE A 74 -10.99 -3.69 0.41
N VAL A 75 -11.45 -2.88 -0.55
CA VAL A 75 -11.05 -3.00 -1.96
C VAL A 75 -9.57 -2.67 -2.13
N THR A 76 -9.10 -1.56 -1.53
CA THR A 76 -7.70 -1.14 -1.57
C THR A 76 -6.79 -2.23 -0.98
N GLY A 77 -7.12 -2.76 0.20
CA GLY A 77 -6.36 -3.81 0.85
C GLY A 77 -6.29 -5.08 0.01
N THR A 78 -7.41 -5.49 -0.57
CA THR A 78 -7.48 -6.66 -1.47
C THR A 78 -6.59 -6.50 -2.70
N LEU A 79 -6.63 -5.33 -3.33
CA LEU A 79 -5.76 -4.99 -4.47
C LEU A 79 -4.28 -4.95 -4.07
N LEU A 80 -3.95 -4.43 -2.88
CA LEU A 80 -2.57 -4.43 -2.37
C LEU A 80 -2.07 -5.84 -2.06
N ILE A 81 -2.93 -6.75 -1.56
CA ILE A 81 -2.58 -8.16 -1.39
C ILE A 81 -2.32 -8.82 -2.75
N ALA A 82 -3.17 -8.57 -3.75
CA ALA A 82 -2.93 -9.04 -5.12
C ALA A 82 -1.60 -8.50 -5.69
N PHE A 83 -1.27 -7.24 -5.42
CA PHE A 83 0.02 -6.64 -5.76
C PHE A 83 1.20 -7.31 -5.07
N ALA A 84 1.07 -7.68 -3.79
CA ALA A 84 2.10 -8.42 -3.07
C ALA A 84 2.34 -9.81 -3.69
N VAL A 85 1.28 -10.51 -4.12
CA VAL A 85 1.37 -11.77 -4.87
C VAL A 85 2.09 -11.56 -6.20
N GLY A 86 1.72 -10.55 -6.98
CA GLY A 86 2.41 -10.20 -8.24
C GLY A 86 3.89 -9.88 -8.01
N THR A 87 4.20 -9.16 -6.93
CA THR A 87 5.58 -8.85 -6.52
C THR A 87 6.37 -10.12 -6.23
N ARG A 88 5.79 -11.09 -5.50
CA ARG A 88 6.42 -12.39 -5.23
C ARG A 88 6.74 -13.16 -6.51
N GLN A 89 5.91 -13.04 -7.54
CA GLN A 89 6.13 -13.74 -8.81
C GLN A 89 7.31 -13.17 -9.62
N VAL A 90 7.60 -11.86 -9.51
CA VAL A 90 8.64 -11.19 -10.31
C VAL A 90 9.94 -10.95 -9.54
N ILE A 91 9.89 -10.90 -8.20
CA ILE A 91 11.08 -10.83 -7.35
C ILE A 91 11.47 -12.26 -6.96
N ARG A 92 12.20 -12.96 -7.84
CA ARG A 92 12.55 -14.39 -7.63
C ARG A 92 13.93 -14.62 -7.01
N THR A 93 14.85 -13.67 -7.15
CA THR A 93 16.24 -13.78 -6.66
C THR A 93 16.77 -12.46 -6.12
N GLY A 94 17.80 -12.58 -5.29
CA GLY A 94 18.53 -11.46 -4.70
C GLY A 94 17.87 -10.90 -3.44
N ARG A 95 18.36 -9.73 -3.01
CA ARG A 95 17.90 -9.05 -1.80
C ARG A 95 16.43 -8.64 -1.91
N GLY A 96 15.67 -8.90 -0.86
CA GLY A 96 14.25 -8.55 -0.76
C GLY A 96 13.28 -9.58 -1.34
N THR A 97 13.76 -10.71 -1.86
CA THR A 97 12.93 -11.81 -2.40
C THR A 97 11.86 -12.29 -1.42
N THR A 98 12.24 -12.50 -0.16
CA THR A 98 11.32 -12.97 0.88
C THR A 98 10.54 -11.82 1.51
N TRP A 99 11.25 -10.81 2.03
CA TRP A 99 10.65 -9.79 2.87
C TRP A 99 9.82 -8.75 2.12
N ALA A 100 10.15 -8.41 0.87
CA ALA A 100 9.38 -7.41 0.14
C ALA A 100 7.90 -7.82 -0.07
N PRO A 101 7.58 -9.01 -0.64
CA PRO A 101 6.19 -9.41 -0.78
C PRO A 101 5.48 -9.65 0.57
N ILE A 102 6.20 -10.13 1.60
CA ILE A 102 5.60 -10.31 2.94
C ILE A 102 5.18 -8.96 3.53
N LEU A 103 6.08 -7.97 3.54
CA LEU A 103 5.82 -6.65 4.09
C LEU A 103 4.72 -5.91 3.33
N LEU A 104 4.72 -6.01 1.98
CA LEU A 104 3.63 -5.48 1.15
C LEU A 104 2.30 -6.20 1.39
N GLY A 105 2.33 -7.51 1.65
CA GLY A 105 1.16 -8.29 2.01
C GLY A 105 0.58 -7.90 3.37
N ILE A 106 1.44 -7.69 4.38
CA ILE A 106 1.05 -7.16 5.70
C ILE A 106 0.44 -5.76 5.56
N TYR A 107 1.06 -4.89 4.77
CA TYR A 107 0.52 -3.57 4.46
C TYR A 107 -0.86 -3.64 3.80
N GLY A 108 -1.05 -4.50 2.80
CA GLY A 108 -2.38 -4.70 2.18
C GLY A 108 -3.40 -5.30 3.13
N PHE A 109 -2.99 -6.24 3.98
CA PHE A 109 -3.86 -6.87 4.98
C PHE A 109 -4.33 -5.88 6.04
N THR A 110 -3.45 -5.00 6.52
CA THR A 110 -3.83 -3.95 7.49
C THR A 110 -4.87 -2.99 6.90
N PHE A 111 -4.70 -2.57 5.63
CA PHE A 111 -5.74 -1.82 4.90
C PHE A 111 -7.07 -2.56 4.85
N PHE A 112 -7.05 -3.85 4.48
CA PHE A 112 -8.26 -4.67 4.41
C PHE A 112 -8.95 -4.79 5.78
N ALA A 113 -8.17 -5.03 6.83
CA ALA A 113 -8.67 -5.27 8.18
C ALA A 113 -9.16 -4.00 8.88
N ILE A 114 -8.59 -2.84 8.56
CA ILE A 114 -9.05 -1.54 9.10
C ILE A 114 -10.49 -1.25 8.67
N GLY A 115 -10.88 -1.57 7.43
CA GLY A 115 -12.25 -1.37 6.94
C GLY A 115 -13.36 -1.80 7.91
N PRO A 116 -13.42 -3.06 8.34
CA PRO A 116 -14.44 -3.52 9.29
C PRO A 116 -14.13 -3.19 10.78
N ILE A 117 -12.92 -2.75 11.12
CA ILE A 117 -12.50 -2.48 12.50
C ILE A 117 -12.40 -0.97 12.67
N LEU A 118 -13.52 -0.33 13.03
CA LEU A 118 -13.65 1.12 13.03
C LEU A 118 -12.73 1.80 14.08
N PRO A 119 -12.27 3.04 13.81
CA PRO A 119 -11.59 3.87 14.80
C PRO A 119 -12.58 4.38 15.86
N ASP A 120 -12.06 4.81 16.99
CA ASP A 120 -12.86 5.57 17.97
C ASP A 120 -13.09 7.00 17.46
N PRO A 121 -14.24 7.63 17.78
CA PRO A 121 -14.45 9.05 17.58
C PRO A 121 -13.30 9.87 18.18
N SER A 122 -12.84 10.86 17.45
CA SER A 122 -11.70 11.68 17.86
C SER A 122 -11.71 13.03 17.16
N LEU A 123 -11.10 14.02 17.81
CA LEU A 123 -10.97 15.39 17.31
C LEU A 123 -12.32 16.02 16.96
N GLY A 124 -13.34 15.72 17.77
CA GLY A 124 -14.71 16.21 17.60
C GLY A 124 -15.47 15.62 16.41
N TYR A 125 -15.00 14.52 15.80
CA TYR A 125 -15.69 13.85 14.71
C TYR A 125 -16.02 12.37 15.03
N PRO A 126 -17.26 11.91 14.74
CA PRO A 126 -18.40 12.71 14.30
C PRO A 126 -18.88 13.71 15.38
N PRO A 127 -19.56 14.81 15.00
CA PRO A 127 -20.07 15.76 15.97
C PRO A 127 -21.03 15.10 16.98
N GLY A 128 -20.81 15.35 18.27
CA GLY A 128 -21.67 14.85 19.35
C GLY A 128 -21.36 13.43 19.82
N GLU A 129 -20.43 12.73 19.17
CA GLU A 129 -19.98 11.42 19.63
C GLU A 129 -18.93 11.57 20.74
N PRO A 130 -19.00 10.79 21.83
CA PRO A 130 -18.03 10.87 22.91
C PRO A 130 -16.71 10.21 22.51
N GLU A 131 -15.59 10.86 22.83
CA GLU A 131 -14.24 10.33 22.60
C GLU A 131 -13.88 9.28 23.67
N VAL A 132 -14.40 8.06 23.51
CA VAL A 132 -14.18 6.93 24.41
C VAL A 132 -13.26 5.92 23.76
N LEU A 133 -12.19 5.54 24.46
CA LEU A 133 -11.31 4.48 24.02
C LEU A 133 -12.04 3.13 24.09
N THR A 134 -12.13 2.43 22.96
CA THR A 134 -12.70 1.09 22.89
C THR A 134 -11.66 0.06 22.49
N VAL A 135 -11.99 -1.23 22.69
CA VAL A 135 -11.15 -2.32 22.18
C VAL A 135 -11.08 -2.31 20.66
N HIS A 136 -12.16 -1.94 19.97
CA HIS A 136 -12.18 -1.86 18.51
C HIS A 136 -11.26 -0.75 18.01
N GLY A 137 -11.36 0.46 18.57
CA GLY A 137 -10.46 1.57 18.21
C GLY A 137 -9.00 1.32 18.60
N ALA A 138 -8.74 0.60 19.70
CA ALA A 138 -7.39 0.15 20.05
C ALA A 138 -6.82 -0.83 19.02
N ILE A 139 -7.62 -1.78 18.53
CA ILE A 139 -7.21 -2.70 17.45
C ILE A 139 -7.02 -1.93 16.14
N HIS A 140 -7.90 -0.98 15.80
CA HIS A 140 -7.73 -0.11 14.63
C HIS A 140 -6.39 0.64 14.69
N THR A 141 -6.07 1.23 15.85
CA THR A 141 -4.81 1.94 16.08
C THR A 141 -3.60 1.01 15.92
N LEU A 142 -3.69 -0.22 16.43
CA LEU A 142 -2.64 -1.23 16.26
C LEU A 142 -2.44 -1.60 14.78
N LEU A 143 -3.52 -1.78 14.03
CA LEU A 143 -3.45 -2.04 12.58
C LEU A 143 -2.82 -0.85 11.86
N GLY A 144 -3.16 0.38 12.24
CA GLY A 144 -2.51 1.60 11.77
C GLY A 144 -1.01 1.56 12.01
N LEU A 145 -0.57 1.25 13.24
CA LEU A 145 0.86 1.13 13.56
C LEU A 145 1.56 0.07 12.70
N VAL A 146 0.95 -1.10 12.50
CA VAL A 146 1.50 -2.15 11.63
C VAL A 146 1.56 -1.69 10.17
N GLN A 147 0.56 -0.95 9.71
CA GLN A 147 0.51 -0.36 8.36
C GLN A 147 1.65 0.65 8.15
N PHE A 148 1.81 1.60 9.08
CA PHE A 148 2.82 2.66 9.07
C PHE A 148 4.24 2.18 9.39
N THR A 149 4.44 0.89 9.67
CA THR A 149 5.78 0.29 9.87
C THR A 149 6.13 -0.73 8.79
N SER A 150 5.17 -1.53 8.34
CA SER A 150 5.38 -2.53 7.29
C SER A 150 5.74 -1.91 5.93
N LEU A 151 5.07 -0.83 5.52
CA LEU A 151 5.40 -0.14 4.26
C LEU A 151 6.80 0.50 4.29
N PRO A 152 7.20 1.25 5.33
CA PRO A 152 8.58 1.74 5.47
C PRO A 152 9.63 0.64 5.43
N ALA A 153 9.39 -0.48 6.11
CA ALA A 153 10.29 -1.62 6.05
C ALA A 153 10.42 -2.15 4.61
N ALA A 154 9.31 -2.24 3.86
CA ALA A 154 9.34 -2.60 2.44
C ALA A 154 10.16 -1.60 1.61
N CYS A 155 10.03 -0.31 1.90
CA CYS A 155 10.81 0.76 1.27
C CYS A 155 12.32 0.54 1.48
N PHE A 156 12.78 0.29 2.70
CA PHE A 156 14.19 0.05 2.99
C PHE A 156 14.73 -1.26 2.39
N VAL A 157 13.92 -2.32 2.41
CA VAL A 157 14.26 -3.61 1.80
C VAL A 157 14.48 -3.44 0.29
N LEU A 158 13.58 -2.74 -0.39
CA LEU A 158 13.63 -2.55 -1.85
C LEU A 158 14.52 -1.39 -2.30
N ALA A 159 14.85 -0.44 -1.43
CA ALA A 159 15.84 0.62 -1.69
C ALA A 159 17.20 0.04 -2.04
N ARG A 160 17.58 -1.06 -1.36
CA ARG A 160 18.89 -1.72 -1.51
C ARG A 160 18.97 -2.68 -2.69
N ARG A 161 17.88 -2.83 -3.45
CA ARG A 161 17.81 -3.78 -4.57
C ARG A 161 18.36 -3.17 -5.85
N LYS A 162 19.57 -3.59 -6.24
CA LYS A 162 20.31 -3.06 -7.40
C LYS A 162 19.52 -3.09 -8.70
N GLU A 163 18.74 -4.14 -8.94
CA GLU A 163 17.99 -4.27 -10.19
C GLU A 163 16.89 -3.22 -10.30
N LEU A 164 16.38 -2.68 -9.18
CA LEU A 164 15.39 -1.59 -9.14
C LEU A 164 16.06 -0.21 -9.01
N ALA A 165 17.37 -0.17 -8.72
CA ALA A 165 18.02 0.98 -8.11
C ALA A 165 18.94 1.74 -9.07
N GLY A 166 18.46 2.89 -9.54
CA GLY A 166 19.32 4.06 -9.71
C GLY A 166 19.45 4.82 -8.39
N ARG A 167 20.44 5.72 -8.28
CA ARG A 167 20.63 6.60 -7.09
C ARG A 167 19.34 7.33 -6.69
N GLY A 168 18.52 7.74 -7.66
CA GLY A 168 17.23 8.38 -7.41
C GLY A 168 16.22 7.48 -6.71
N TRP A 169 16.09 6.21 -7.13
CA TRP A 169 15.16 5.26 -6.51
C TRP A 169 15.55 4.92 -5.06
N TYR A 170 16.86 4.76 -4.82
CA TYR A 170 17.38 4.56 -3.47
C TYR A 170 17.00 5.74 -2.56
N ARG A 171 17.32 6.98 -2.97
CA ARG A 171 17.03 8.19 -2.18
C ARG A 171 15.53 8.37 -1.95
N TYR A 172 14.71 8.16 -2.98
CA TYR A 172 13.26 8.26 -2.88
C TYR A 172 12.66 7.21 -1.94
N SER A 173 13.14 5.97 -2.00
CA SER A 173 12.67 4.89 -1.12
C SER A 173 13.09 5.12 0.33
N VAL A 174 14.32 5.59 0.57
CA VAL A 174 14.77 5.94 1.92
C VAL A 174 13.99 7.14 2.47
N ALA A 175 13.80 8.18 1.66
CA ALA A 175 13.02 9.35 2.06
C ALA A 175 11.58 8.97 2.40
N THR A 176 10.91 8.16 1.57
CA THR A 176 9.56 7.67 1.85
C THR A 176 9.53 6.80 3.11
N GLY A 177 10.49 5.89 3.26
CA GLY A 177 10.61 5.02 4.44
C GLY A 177 10.88 5.77 5.75
N LEU A 178 11.38 7.00 5.69
CA LEU A 178 11.51 7.88 6.86
C LEU A 178 10.27 8.76 7.05
N LEU A 179 9.75 9.32 5.96
CA LEU A 179 8.62 10.26 6.00
C LEU A 179 7.35 9.62 6.53
N VAL A 180 7.01 8.40 6.11
CA VAL A 180 5.78 7.70 6.52
C VAL A 180 5.71 7.41 8.04
N PRO A 181 6.72 6.86 8.72
CA PRO A 181 6.65 6.66 10.16
C PRO A 181 6.76 7.99 10.92
N ILE A 182 7.54 8.97 10.42
CA ILE A 182 7.59 10.31 11.01
C ILE A 182 6.21 10.97 10.96
N SER A 183 5.52 10.91 9.82
CA SER A 183 4.18 11.49 9.70
C SER A 183 3.22 10.84 10.69
N TYR A 184 3.28 9.51 10.88
CA TYR A 184 2.45 8.82 11.87
C TYR A 184 2.71 9.31 13.31
N VAL A 185 3.97 9.39 13.71
CA VAL A 185 4.34 9.88 15.05
C VAL A 185 3.90 11.33 15.24
N VAL A 186 4.15 12.19 14.27
CA VAL A 186 3.78 13.61 14.35
C VAL A 186 2.27 13.78 14.36
N PHE A 187 1.53 13.06 13.50
CA PHE A 187 0.08 13.00 13.52
C PHE A 187 -0.44 12.63 14.93
N ALA A 188 0.05 11.52 15.50
CA ALA A 188 -0.41 11.04 16.80
C ALA A 188 -0.11 12.04 17.92
N LEU A 189 1.03 12.73 17.86
CA LEU A 189 1.38 13.78 18.82
C LEU A 189 0.48 15.01 18.67
N ILE A 190 0.23 15.48 17.45
CA ILE A 190 -0.65 16.64 17.23
C ILE A 190 -2.08 16.31 17.65
N ALA A 191 -2.60 15.14 17.25
CA ALA A 191 -3.95 14.71 17.62
C ALA A 191 -4.16 14.70 19.15
N LYS A 192 -3.11 14.37 19.91
CA LYS A 192 -3.19 14.29 21.38
C LYS A 192 -2.87 15.60 22.10
N LEU A 193 -1.99 16.44 21.56
CA LEU A 193 -1.36 17.55 22.29
C LEU A 193 -1.71 18.94 21.74
N ALA A 194 -2.29 19.02 20.55
CA ALA A 194 -2.57 20.28 19.87
C ALA A 194 -4.00 20.28 19.31
N GLU A 195 -4.95 20.69 20.14
CA GLU A 195 -6.35 20.86 19.75
C GLU A 195 -6.47 21.75 18.50
N GLY A 196 -7.22 21.27 17.51
CA GLY A 196 -7.38 21.95 16.21
C GLY A 196 -6.12 21.97 15.32
N GLY A 197 -5.05 21.27 15.73
CA GLY A 197 -3.83 21.15 14.94
C GLY A 197 -4.03 20.31 13.66
N PRO A 198 -3.09 20.39 12.70
CA PRO A 198 -3.24 19.80 11.37
C PRO A 198 -2.96 18.27 11.35
N ALA A 199 -3.50 17.51 12.31
CA ALA A 199 -3.22 16.09 12.47
C ALA A 199 -3.63 15.29 11.22
N GLY A 200 -4.85 15.54 10.72
CA GLY A 200 -5.37 14.94 9.49
C GLY A 200 -4.55 15.26 8.24
N LEU A 201 -4.02 16.48 8.11
CA LEU A 201 -3.14 16.83 6.99
C LEU A 201 -1.82 16.03 7.05
N ILE A 202 -1.21 15.95 8.23
CA ILE A 202 0.08 15.27 8.42
C ILE A 202 -0.04 13.77 8.15
N GLU A 203 -1.10 13.14 8.64
CA GLU A 203 -1.39 11.73 8.37
C GLU A 203 -1.49 11.48 6.85
N ARG A 204 -2.28 12.28 6.14
CA ARG A 204 -2.47 12.19 4.68
C ARG A 204 -1.18 12.31 3.90
N LEU A 205 -0.30 13.24 4.27
CA LEU A 205 1.00 13.38 3.61
C LEU A 205 1.79 12.06 3.68
N GLY A 206 1.74 11.37 4.81
CA GLY A 206 2.30 10.02 4.97
C GLY A 206 1.65 8.99 4.07
N ILE A 207 0.32 8.88 4.14
CA ILE A 207 -0.45 7.91 3.35
C ILE A 207 -0.22 8.12 1.85
N PHE A 208 -0.25 9.37 1.38
CA PHE A 208 -0.13 9.71 -0.03
C PHE A 208 1.29 9.49 -0.53
N ALA A 209 2.31 9.88 0.25
CA ALA A 209 3.70 9.61 -0.10
C ALA A 209 3.99 8.10 -0.17
N GLY A 210 3.50 7.35 0.81
CA GLY A 210 3.60 5.88 0.83
C GLY A 210 2.86 5.24 -0.37
N GLY A 211 1.65 5.69 -0.65
CA GLY A 211 0.85 5.25 -1.79
C GLY A 211 1.54 5.53 -3.13
N MET A 212 2.11 6.72 -3.32
CA MET A 212 2.89 7.05 -4.52
C MET A 212 4.14 6.18 -4.67
N TRP A 213 4.78 5.81 -3.56
CA TRP A 213 5.89 4.87 -3.62
C TRP A 213 5.45 3.49 -4.11
N VAL A 214 4.29 2.99 -3.66
CA VAL A 214 3.71 1.73 -4.15
C VAL A 214 3.37 1.81 -5.64
N VAL A 215 2.75 2.90 -6.10
CA VAL A 215 2.47 3.14 -7.53
C VAL A 215 3.76 3.07 -8.36
N LEU A 216 4.81 3.78 -7.92
CA LEU A 216 6.08 3.82 -8.64
C LEU A 216 6.81 2.47 -8.61
N LEU A 217 6.73 1.73 -7.50
CA LEU A 217 7.25 0.36 -7.41
C LEU A 217 6.52 -0.54 -8.42
N ALA A 218 5.19 -0.51 -8.45
CA ALA A 218 4.38 -1.31 -9.36
C ALA A 218 4.73 -1.03 -10.83
N LEU A 219 4.81 0.25 -11.22
CA LEU A 219 5.21 0.66 -12.57
C LEU A 219 6.62 0.16 -12.92
N ARG A 220 7.58 0.22 -11.98
CA ARG A 220 8.94 -0.32 -12.19
C ARG A 220 8.95 -1.83 -12.37
N LEU A 221 8.11 -2.56 -11.62
CA LEU A 221 8.00 -4.01 -11.74
C LEU A 221 7.33 -4.43 -13.07
N ILE A 222 6.32 -3.68 -13.53
CA ILE A 222 5.65 -3.91 -14.83
C ILE A 222 6.60 -3.65 -16.01
N ARG A 223 7.43 -2.60 -15.92
CA ARG A 223 8.33 -2.17 -17.00
C ARG A 223 9.56 -3.06 -17.19
N LYS A 224 9.89 -3.95 -16.25
CA LYS A 224 11.06 -4.83 -16.37
C LYS A 224 10.81 -5.98 -17.35
N PRO A 225 11.60 -6.11 -18.43
CA PRO A 225 11.65 -7.34 -19.23
C PRO A 225 12.15 -8.50 -18.36
N ALA A 226 11.72 -9.74 -18.62
CA ALA A 226 12.31 -10.87 -17.91
C ALA A 226 13.80 -10.97 -18.28
N PRO A 227 14.67 -11.42 -17.36
CA PRO A 227 16.06 -11.67 -17.69
C PRO A 227 16.14 -12.67 -18.85
N ARG A 228 16.82 -12.31 -19.94
CA ARG A 228 17.21 -13.27 -20.98
C ARG A 228 18.15 -14.26 -20.32
N ILE A 229 17.77 -15.54 -20.32
CA ILE A 229 18.69 -16.62 -19.96
C ILE A 229 19.71 -16.67 -21.10
N HIS A 230 20.92 -16.17 -20.86
CA HIS A 230 22.06 -16.52 -21.71
C HIS A 230 22.45 -17.94 -21.34
N ILE A 231 22.08 -18.89 -22.19
CA ILE A 231 22.67 -20.23 -22.19
C ILE A 231 24.02 -20.05 -22.89
N ALA A 232 25.10 -20.22 -22.12
CA ALA A 232 26.45 -20.37 -22.64
C ALA A 232 26.67 -21.84 -23.04
#